data_AF-A0A8L7T2C4-F1
#
_entry.id   AF-A0A8L7T2C4-F1
#
_cell.length_a   1.000
_cell.length_b   1.000
_cell.length_c   1.000
_cell.angle_alpha   90.00
_cell.angle_beta   90.00
_cell.angle_gamma   90.00
#
_symmetry.space_group_name_H-M   'P 1'
#
loop_
_entity.id
_entity.type
_entity.pdbx_description
1 polymer ?
#
loop_
_entity_poly.entity_id
_entity_poly.type
_entity_poly.pdbx_seq_one_letter_code
_entity_poly.pdbx_strand_id
1 'polypeptide(L)'
;MNVGGIKKKDALCGQVSNSKGIRADTVATEVVRLFDVAVDCLRICLSLLSVSNMDHVKDAKEKLVAEIENLQIDDKMSSQSSSRFNRMPEGLKQIINGQSNRSREEIKMERKTKAAEAKARKTKAKKLLKQSSAFANGEKTLENTVNRKKECSSDATGQQHVSPFKFMKDPGVPSGFRSSQPFKAVHFGIDLTTKDNEWEEGSSKQASFCEVLTPNIHPSFLVFSSRCETKHIVGVDAVCVAFVQSFKQFLSDYVVPPNQVMSRDLEQSVRQQLNCMTENGKHSFPLMLGNLIKQLKKEISQLPDSISEQEGKEHLYCWLDDFVQQNFELALQAISSFCLKKMKNTVFLLTYSWCPVVERIILDAHNDKLLFHVHVLDSPIEYKGKQLVKTLCERKIPCSYGMLSSVGYLMKECHMVLLGCSAILSNGFVVAERGTSQIALVASASNIPVMIAAQTCKFVDRVQSFSHGIHEVNNLMGERKEVVAADLITALVTELRILPPSSAPAVLKAKQLATDS
;
A
#
# COMPACT_ATOMS: atom_id res chain seq x y z
N MET A 1 50.63 72.25 -17.26
CA MET A 1 51.52 72.51 -16.11
C MET A 1 51.66 71.21 -15.33
N ASN A 2 52.91 70.72 -15.23
CA ASN A 2 53.53 69.76 -14.30
C ASN A 2 52.71 68.67 -13.59
N VAL A 3 53.20 67.46 -13.30
CA VAL A 3 54.35 66.58 -13.67
C VAL A 3 54.26 65.43 -12.65
N GLY A 4 54.58 64.19 -13.05
CA GLY A 4 54.98 63.08 -12.17
C GLY A 4 53.82 62.22 -11.63
N GLY A 5 53.71 60.91 -11.87
CA GLY A 5 54.70 59.90 -12.26
C GLY A 5 55.30 59.23 -11.03
N ILE A 6 54.85 58.00 -10.70
CA ILE A 6 55.64 56.83 -10.28
C ILE A 6 54.69 55.65 -9.97
N LYS A 7 54.92 54.53 -10.67
CA LYS A 7 54.39 53.18 -10.40
C LYS A 7 55.49 52.35 -9.69
N LYS A 8 55.14 51.60 -8.63
CA LYS A 8 55.69 50.27 -8.22
C LYS A 8 54.99 49.87 -6.91
N LYS A 9 54.17 48.80 -6.93
CA LYS A 9 54.46 47.43 -6.44
C LYS A 9 54.43 47.31 -4.92
N ASP A 10 53.46 46.54 -4.40
CA ASP A 10 53.57 45.56 -3.30
C ASP A 10 52.27 44.71 -3.29
N ALA A 11 52.35 43.41 -3.65
CA ALA A 11 52.32 42.24 -2.75
C ALA A 11 50.85 41.78 -2.49
N LEU A 12 50.36 40.54 -2.65
CA LEU A 12 50.84 39.15 -2.77
C LEU A 12 49.89 38.39 -3.75
N CYS A 13 50.36 37.51 -4.64
CA CYS A 13 50.25 36.02 -4.56
C CYS A 13 48.89 35.50 -4.04
N GLY A 14 48.08 34.66 -4.68
CA GLY A 14 48.16 33.79 -5.85
C GLY A 14 47.03 32.73 -5.70
N GLN A 15 46.64 32.09 -6.81
CA GLN A 15 45.84 30.84 -6.97
C GLN A 15 44.53 30.97 -7.76
N VAL A 16 44.65 30.57 -9.03
CA VAL A 16 43.63 29.89 -9.82
C VAL A 16 43.81 28.39 -9.57
N SER A 17 42.77 27.67 -9.10
CA SER A 17 42.76 26.20 -9.10
C SER A 17 41.35 25.61 -8.96
N ASN A 18 41.00 24.74 -9.91
CA ASN A 18 39.96 23.70 -9.84
C ASN A 18 39.96 22.93 -8.50
N SER A 19 38.79 22.60 -7.94
CA SER A 19 38.57 21.40 -7.09
C SER A 19 37.05 21.28 -6.81
N LYS A 20 36.35 20.24 -7.26
CA LYS A 20 36.21 18.93 -6.57
C LYS A 20 36.34 19.04 -5.05
N GLY A 21 35.27 19.49 -4.40
CA GLY A 21 35.08 19.39 -2.95
C GLY A 21 33.78 18.68 -2.63
N ILE A 22 33.76 17.35 -2.74
CA ILE A 22 32.74 16.55 -2.04
C ILE A 22 33.08 16.70 -0.56
N ARG A 23 32.14 17.19 0.26
CA ARG A 23 32.32 17.35 1.71
C ARG A 23 32.78 16.03 2.29
N ALA A 24 33.92 16.02 2.98
CA ALA A 24 34.49 14.84 3.63
C ALA A 24 33.46 14.14 4.54
N ASP A 25 32.56 14.90 5.16
CA ASP A 25 31.48 14.37 6.00
C ASP A 25 30.52 13.44 5.24
N THR A 26 30.25 13.72 3.96
CA THR A 26 29.37 12.88 3.14
C THR A 26 30.05 11.56 2.79
N VAL A 27 31.37 11.59 2.53
CA VAL A 27 32.15 10.37 2.25
C VAL A 27 32.27 9.51 3.51
N ALA A 28 32.53 10.11 4.67
CA ALA A 28 32.61 9.37 5.94
C ALA A 28 31.28 8.67 6.27
N THR A 29 30.15 9.35 6.05
CA THR A 29 28.82 8.77 6.30
C THR A 29 28.51 7.60 5.36
N GLU A 30 28.88 7.70 4.08
CA GLU A 30 28.72 6.61 3.11
C GLU A 30 29.62 5.40 3.43
N VAL A 31 30.86 5.63 3.88
CA VAL A 31 31.79 4.56 4.28
C VAL A 31 31.28 3.81 5.51
N VAL A 32 30.77 4.53 6.52
CA VAL A 32 30.17 3.90 7.71
C VAL A 32 28.95 3.05 7.33
N ARG A 33 28.08 3.56 6.43
CA ARG A 33 26.94 2.79 5.92
C ARG A 33 27.36 1.54 5.13
N LEU A 34 28.44 1.62 4.35
CA LEU A 34 28.96 0.46 3.64
C LEU A 34 29.46 -0.62 4.60
N PHE A 35 30.13 -0.21 5.68
CA PHE A 35 30.59 -1.09 6.75
C PHE A 35 29.42 -1.75 7.49
N ASP A 36 28.37 -1.00 7.85
CA ASP A 36 27.19 -1.56 8.51
C ASP A 36 26.49 -2.61 7.64
N VAL A 37 26.34 -2.33 6.33
CA VAL A 37 25.76 -3.30 5.37
C VAL A 37 26.63 -4.56 5.26
N ALA A 38 27.96 -4.42 5.27
CA ALA A 38 28.87 -5.57 5.23
C ALA A 38 28.77 -6.43 6.50
N VAL A 39 28.69 -5.79 7.68
CA VAL A 39 28.52 -6.48 8.97
C VAL A 39 27.18 -7.22 9.02
N ASP A 40 26.10 -6.61 8.54
CA ASP A 40 24.79 -7.24 8.48
C ASP A 40 24.76 -8.43 7.50
N CYS A 41 25.40 -8.30 6.33
CA CYS A 41 25.59 -9.42 5.41
C CYS A 41 26.36 -10.58 6.07
N LEU A 42 27.44 -10.28 6.80
CA LEU A 42 28.21 -11.30 7.52
C LEU A 42 27.38 -11.99 8.60
N ARG A 43 26.55 -11.23 9.32
CA ARG A 43 25.66 -11.74 10.37
C ARG A 43 24.57 -12.65 9.80
N ILE A 44 24.03 -12.32 8.62
CA ILE A 44 23.09 -13.16 7.88
C ILE A 44 23.77 -14.47 7.45
N CYS A 45 24.98 -14.40 6.89
CA CYS A 45 25.75 -15.59 6.49
C CYS A 45 26.04 -16.51 7.69
N LEU A 46 26.48 -15.95 8.83
CA LEU A 46 26.72 -16.71 10.07
C LEU A 46 25.43 -17.32 10.64
N SER A 47 24.31 -16.61 10.56
CA SER A 47 23.01 -17.12 11.01
C SER A 47 22.55 -18.29 10.15
N LEU A 48 22.73 -18.21 8.82
CA LEU A 48 22.41 -19.29 7.88
C LEU A 48 23.28 -20.54 8.11
N LEU A 49 24.56 -20.35 8.44
CA LEU A 49 25.46 -21.45 8.80
C LEU A 49 25.08 -22.14 10.11
N SER A 50 24.48 -21.42 11.08
CA SER A 50 24.05 -22.02 12.35
C SER A 50 22.80 -22.92 12.23
N VAL A 51 22.00 -22.75 11.16
CA VAL A 51 20.76 -23.51 10.96
C VAL A 51 21.02 -24.86 10.28
N SER A 52 22.13 -25.02 9.59
CA SER A 52 22.54 -26.30 8.99
C SER A 52 23.30 -27.17 10.00
N ASN A 53 22.56 -28.06 10.69
CA ASN A 53 23.11 -29.21 11.43
C ASN A 53 23.78 -30.19 10.46
N MET A 54 25.05 -30.01 10.13
CA MET A 54 25.91 -30.99 9.46
C MET A 54 27.37 -30.74 9.87
N ASP A 55 28.09 -31.79 10.25
CA ASP A 55 29.43 -31.77 10.88
C ASP A 55 30.55 -31.07 10.07
N HIS A 56 30.30 -30.74 8.79
CA HIS A 56 31.24 -30.02 7.92
C HIS A 56 31.40 -28.51 8.21
N VAL A 57 30.59 -27.92 9.10
CA VAL A 57 30.61 -26.48 9.36
C VAL A 57 31.85 -26.01 10.13
N LYS A 58 32.51 -26.88 10.92
CA LYS A 58 33.74 -26.49 11.64
C LYS A 58 34.86 -26.08 10.69
N ASP A 59 35.09 -26.86 9.65
CA ASP A 59 36.14 -26.63 8.67
C ASP A 59 35.86 -25.37 7.83
N ALA A 60 34.59 -25.16 7.44
CA ALA A 60 34.17 -23.95 6.73
C ALA A 60 34.26 -22.68 7.61
N LYS A 61 33.95 -22.82 8.91
CA LYS A 61 34.07 -21.73 9.89
C LYS A 61 35.53 -21.35 10.12
N GLU A 62 36.42 -22.32 10.29
CA GLU A 62 37.87 -22.07 10.45
C GLU A 62 38.45 -21.40 9.20
N LYS A 63 38.03 -21.82 8.01
CA LYS A 63 38.48 -21.22 6.75
C LYS A 63 38.02 -19.77 6.58
N LEU A 64 36.76 -19.46 6.94
CA LEU A 64 36.23 -18.09 6.95
C LEU A 64 36.93 -17.21 7.99
N VAL A 65 37.23 -17.75 9.17
CA VAL A 65 37.99 -17.01 10.21
C VAL A 65 39.41 -16.71 9.74
N ALA A 66 40.09 -17.67 9.10
CA ALA A 66 41.43 -17.47 8.55
C ALA A 66 41.46 -16.45 7.39
N GLU A 67 40.41 -16.38 6.56
CA GLU A 67 40.30 -15.36 5.52
C GLU A 67 40.02 -13.96 6.10
N ILE A 68 39.26 -13.87 7.20
CA ILE A 68 38.98 -12.60 7.87
C ILE A 68 40.22 -12.07 8.61
N GLU A 69 41.00 -12.94 9.26
CA GLU A 69 42.25 -12.53 9.94
C GLU A 69 43.34 -12.05 8.97
N ASN A 70 43.32 -12.51 7.72
CA ASN A 70 44.28 -12.10 6.69
C ASN A 70 43.91 -10.80 5.96
N LEU A 71 42.77 -10.17 6.27
CA LEU A 71 42.42 -8.85 5.74
C LEU A 71 43.15 -7.74 6.52
N GLN A 72 44.45 -7.61 6.30
CA GLN A 72 45.19 -6.40 6.68
C GLN A 72 44.90 -5.28 5.67
N ILE A 73 44.36 -4.17 6.16
CA ILE A 73 44.12 -2.94 5.40
C ILE A 73 45.47 -2.21 5.29
N ASP A 74 46.15 -2.33 4.14
CA ASP A 74 47.33 -1.54 3.83
C ASP A 74 46.93 -0.11 3.45
N ASP A 75 46.98 0.81 4.43
CA ASP A 75 46.93 2.26 4.21
C ASP A 75 48.30 2.77 3.72
N LYS A 76 48.56 2.72 2.41
CA LYS A 76 49.63 3.52 1.79
C LYS A 76 49.17 4.26 0.54
N MET A 77 49.34 5.57 0.62
CA MET A 77 49.14 6.60 -0.39
C MET A 77 49.75 6.27 -1.76
N SER A 78 49.16 6.91 -2.76
CA SER A 78 49.81 7.46 -3.96
C SER A 78 50.17 6.53 -5.12
N SER A 79 49.47 6.80 -6.23
CA SER A 79 49.92 6.70 -7.62
C SER A 79 50.26 5.33 -8.20
N GLN A 80 49.76 5.13 -9.44
CA GLN A 80 50.06 4.02 -10.35
C GLN A 80 49.28 2.72 -10.12
N SER A 81 48.12 2.61 -10.76
CA SER A 81 47.83 1.46 -11.64
C SER A 81 46.45 1.64 -12.28
N SER A 82 46.46 2.27 -13.45
CA SER A 82 45.49 1.98 -14.50
C SER A 82 45.51 0.48 -14.82
N SER A 83 44.34 -0.06 -15.20
CA SER A 83 44.12 -1.38 -15.83
C SER A 83 44.07 -2.61 -14.92
N ARG A 84 42.95 -2.81 -14.18
CA ARG A 84 42.49 -4.17 -13.81
C ARG A 84 41.09 -4.26 -13.20
N PHE A 85 40.09 -3.56 -13.74
CA PHE A 85 38.69 -3.83 -13.38
C PHE A 85 37.81 -3.78 -14.64
N ASN A 86 37.87 -4.87 -15.41
CA ASN A 86 36.94 -5.16 -16.49
C ASN A 86 37.00 -6.67 -16.78
N ARG A 87 36.31 -7.48 -15.98
CA ARG A 87 35.93 -8.87 -16.32
C ARG A 87 34.67 -9.23 -15.53
N MET A 88 33.50 -8.94 -16.10
CA MET A 88 32.26 -9.65 -15.80
C MET A 88 32.12 -10.85 -16.76
N PRO A 89 31.41 -11.93 -16.39
CA PRO A 89 31.36 -13.17 -17.16
C PRO A 89 30.69 -12.97 -18.53
N GLU A 90 31.32 -13.47 -19.60
CA GLU A 90 30.90 -13.31 -21.01
C GLU A 90 29.65 -14.12 -21.42
N GLY A 91 28.94 -14.74 -20.46
CA GLY A 91 27.83 -15.66 -20.73
C GLY A 91 26.44 -15.04 -21.01
N LEU A 92 26.27 -13.72 -20.86
CA LEU A 92 24.96 -13.05 -21.03
C LEU A 92 24.91 -12.02 -22.18
N LYS A 93 26.02 -11.85 -22.91
CA LYS A 93 26.11 -10.88 -24.03
C LYS A 93 25.73 -11.45 -25.40
N GLN A 94 25.54 -12.77 -25.53
CA GLN A 94 25.19 -13.40 -26.82
C GLN A 94 23.68 -13.56 -27.08
N ILE A 95 22.80 -13.25 -26.12
CA ILE A 95 21.34 -13.36 -26.31
C ILE A 95 20.73 -12.02 -26.79
N ILE A 96 21.49 -10.92 -26.75
CA ILE A 96 21.01 -9.55 -27.04
C ILE A 96 21.25 -9.14 -28.52
N ASN A 97 22.06 -9.87 -29.29
CA ASN A 97 22.38 -9.53 -30.69
C ASN A 97 21.51 -10.25 -31.76
N GLY A 98 20.38 -10.84 -31.38
CA GLY A 98 19.58 -11.70 -32.27
C GLY A 98 18.23 -11.16 -32.77
N GLN A 99 17.76 -9.97 -32.36
CA GLN A 99 16.41 -9.51 -32.69
C GLN A 99 16.32 -8.06 -33.20
N SER A 100 16.16 -7.96 -34.52
CA SER A 100 15.54 -6.88 -35.30
C SER A 100 16.16 -5.47 -35.26
N ASN A 101 17.02 -5.18 -36.24
CA ASN A 101 17.29 -3.81 -36.69
C ASN A 101 16.06 -3.26 -37.43
N ARG A 102 15.04 -2.80 -36.68
CA ARG A 102 14.05 -1.88 -37.24
C ARG A 102 14.55 -0.45 -37.10
N SER A 103 14.56 0.29 -38.19
CA SER A 103 15.05 1.67 -38.19
C SER A 103 14.22 2.53 -37.23
N ARG A 104 14.86 3.48 -36.54
CA ARG A 104 14.21 4.41 -35.60
C ARG A 104 13.08 5.22 -36.26
N GLU A 105 13.10 5.32 -37.58
CA GLU A 105 12.08 5.98 -38.41
C GLU A 105 10.85 5.10 -38.64
N GLU A 106 11.02 3.80 -38.87
CA GLU A 106 9.89 2.84 -38.95
C GLU A 106 9.10 2.79 -37.64
N ILE A 107 9.79 2.75 -36.49
CA ILE A 107 9.13 2.72 -35.17
C ILE A 107 8.33 4.02 -34.92
N LYS A 108 8.82 5.16 -35.42
CA LYS A 108 8.10 6.44 -35.33
C LYS A 108 6.91 6.49 -36.28
N MET A 109 7.01 5.95 -37.49
CA MET A 109 5.88 5.87 -38.42
C MET A 109 4.80 4.89 -37.93
N GLU A 110 5.18 3.74 -37.38
CA GLU A 110 4.23 2.75 -36.84
C GLU A 110 3.47 3.29 -35.60
N ARG A 111 4.13 4.09 -34.76
CA ARG A 111 3.47 4.78 -33.64
C ARG A 111 2.50 5.87 -34.12
N LYS A 112 2.83 6.59 -35.21
CA LYS A 112 1.94 7.60 -35.80
C LYS A 112 0.71 6.97 -36.47
N THR A 113 0.86 5.86 -37.18
CA THR A 113 -0.27 5.15 -37.81
C THR A 113 -1.22 4.55 -36.75
N LYS A 114 -0.69 3.91 -35.70
CA LYS A 114 -1.50 3.40 -34.57
C LYS A 114 -2.23 4.51 -33.80
N ALA A 115 -1.61 5.68 -33.64
CA ALA A 115 -2.27 6.84 -33.02
C ALA A 115 -3.39 7.44 -33.89
N ALA A 116 -3.23 7.42 -35.23
CA ALA A 116 -4.25 7.86 -36.17
C ALA A 116 -5.45 6.90 -36.21
N GLU A 117 -5.22 5.59 -36.20
CA GLU A 117 -6.29 4.57 -36.13
C GLU A 117 -7.08 4.64 -34.80
N ALA A 118 -6.39 4.87 -33.68
CA ALA A 118 -7.05 5.05 -32.38
C ALA A 118 -7.96 6.30 -32.34
N LYS A 119 -7.55 7.39 -33.01
CA LYS A 119 -8.39 8.60 -33.18
C LYS A 119 -9.58 8.33 -34.10
N ALA A 120 -9.40 7.59 -35.20
CA ALA A 120 -10.47 7.22 -36.13
C ALA A 120 -11.51 6.28 -35.50
N ARG A 121 -11.08 5.34 -34.64
CA ARG A 121 -12.00 4.48 -33.87
C ARG A 121 -12.83 5.29 -32.87
N LYS A 122 -12.23 6.27 -32.17
CA LYS A 122 -12.95 7.15 -31.24
C LYS A 122 -14.00 8.03 -31.94
N THR A 123 -13.73 8.53 -33.15
CA THR A 123 -14.71 9.31 -33.93
C THR A 123 -15.83 8.45 -34.51
N LYS A 124 -15.54 7.22 -34.98
CA LYS A 124 -16.57 6.26 -35.38
C LYS A 124 -17.47 5.85 -34.20
N ALA A 125 -16.89 5.59 -33.02
CA ALA A 125 -17.66 5.28 -31.81
C ALA A 125 -18.55 6.46 -31.35
N LYS A 126 -18.05 7.71 -31.43
CA LYS A 126 -18.87 8.91 -31.14
C LYS A 126 -20.00 9.14 -32.16
N LYS A 127 -19.81 8.78 -33.44
CA LYS A 127 -20.86 8.87 -34.47
C LYS A 127 -21.95 7.81 -34.28
N LEU A 128 -21.56 6.58 -33.92
CA LEU A 128 -22.51 5.50 -33.62
C LEU A 128 -23.36 5.82 -32.37
N LEU A 129 -22.76 6.39 -31.32
CA LEU A 129 -23.48 6.84 -30.12
C LEU A 129 -24.44 8.03 -30.38
N LYS A 130 -24.12 8.90 -31.35
CA LYS A 130 -25.03 9.99 -31.76
C LYS A 130 -26.18 9.52 -32.67
N GLN A 131 -25.97 8.46 -33.44
CA GLN A 131 -27.04 7.86 -34.25
C GLN A 131 -28.01 7.06 -33.39
N SER A 132 -27.54 6.33 -32.36
CA SER A 132 -28.43 5.61 -31.43
C SER A 132 -29.27 6.54 -30.55
N SER A 133 -28.79 7.74 -30.22
CA SER A 133 -29.56 8.73 -29.45
C SER A 133 -30.58 9.52 -30.28
N ALA A 134 -30.52 9.44 -31.62
CA ALA A 134 -31.46 10.15 -32.50
C ALA A 134 -32.72 9.32 -32.83
N PHE A 135 -32.67 8.00 -32.67
CA PHE A 135 -33.81 7.09 -32.91
C PHE A 135 -34.72 6.86 -31.69
N ALA A 136 -34.37 7.42 -30.52
CA ALA A 136 -35.14 7.22 -29.27
C ALA A 136 -36.08 8.39 -28.89
N ASN A 137 -36.19 9.43 -29.73
CA ASN A 137 -36.94 10.67 -29.43
C ASN A 137 -38.13 10.92 -30.38
N GLY A 138 -38.72 9.87 -30.94
CA GLY A 138 -39.78 10.00 -31.94
C GLY A 138 -40.92 9.01 -31.75
N GLU A 139 -41.54 8.97 -30.57
CA GLU A 139 -42.82 8.28 -30.35
C GLU A 139 -43.36 8.63 -28.97
N LYS A 140 -44.21 9.68 -28.89
CA LYS A 140 -45.25 9.93 -27.87
C LYS A 140 -45.81 11.34 -28.04
N THR A 141 -46.64 11.52 -29.05
CA THR A 141 -47.56 12.66 -29.17
C THR A 141 -48.83 12.14 -29.79
N LEU A 142 -49.91 12.09 -29.00
CA LEU A 142 -51.34 12.06 -29.36
C LEU A 142 -52.09 11.30 -28.25
N GLU A 143 -52.74 12.04 -27.34
CA GLU A 143 -54.18 11.92 -27.10
C GLU A 143 -54.63 12.75 -25.88
N ASN A 144 -55.77 13.42 -26.08
CA ASN A 144 -56.72 13.92 -25.09
C ASN A 144 -56.56 15.35 -24.54
N THR A 145 -56.95 16.27 -25.41
CA THR A 145 -57.77 17.46 -25.15
C THR A 145 -58.93 17.16 -24.19
N VAL A 146 -59.23 18.08 -23.25
CA VAL A 146 -60.56 18.70 -22.97
C VAL A 146 -60.59 19.31 -21.55
N ASN A 147 -60.80 20.64 -21.50
CA ASN A 147 -61.39 21.47 -20.43
C ASN A 147 -60.64 21.60 -19.08
N ARG A 148 -60.54 22.75 -18.41
CA ARG A 148 -61.25 24.04 -18.51
C ARG A 148 -60.44 25.11 -17.77
N LYS A 149 -60.41 26.32 -18.34
CA LYS A 149 -59.90 27.57 -17.76
C LYS A 149 -60.65 27.97 -16.47
N LYS A 150 -59.93 28.54 -15.49
CA LYS A 150 -60.28 29.84 -14.88
C LYS A 150 -59.10 30.43 -14.09
N GLU A 151 -58.95 31.74 -14.28
CA GLU A 151 -57.86 32.63 -13.89
C GLU A 151 -58.00 33.24 -12.48
N CYS A 152 -56.96 34.02 -12.14
CA CYS A 152 -56.83 35.08 -11.12
C CYS A 152 -56.44 34.64 -9.71
N SER A 153 -55.57 35.33 -8.96
CA SER A 153 -54.55 36.39 -9.17
C SER A 153 -53.95 36.67 -7.78
N SER A 154 -52.63 36.97 -7.73
CA SER A 154 -51.90 37.75 -6.70
C SER A 154 -52.13 37.46 -5.20
N ASP A 155 -51.10 36.99 -4.49
CA ASP A 155 -50.28 37.84 -3.61
C ASP A 155 -49.10 37.10 -2.96
N ALA A 156 -48.12 37.90 -2.53
CA ALA A 156 -46.71 37.59 -2.32
C ALA A 156 -46.34 37.01 -0.94
N THR A 157 -45.01 36.79 -0.79
CA THR A 157 -44.19 36.38 0.38
C THR A 157 -43.99 34.86 0.55
N GLY A 158 -42.80 34.28 0.65
CA GLY A 158 -41.41 34.73 0.64
C GLY A 158 -40.56 33.64 1.32
N GLN A 159 -39.45 33.19 0.73
CA GLN A 159 -38.24 32.72 1.45
C GLN A 159 -37.10 32.37 0.50
N GLN A 160 -35.91 32.85 0.89
CA GLN A 160 -34.71 33.04 0.09
C GLN A 160 -33.80 31.81 0.01
N HIS A 161 -33.12 31.71 -1.12
CA HIS A 161 -32.05 30.79 -1.48
C HIS A 161 -30.69 31.36 -1.03
N VAL A 162 -29.83 30.57 -0.38
CA VAL A 162 -28.47 30.95 0.02
C VAL A 162 -27.44 30.18 -0.81
N SER A 163 -26.58 30.92 -1.51
CA SER A 163 -25.32 30.44 -2.09
C SER A 163 -24.25 31.51 -1.89
N PRO A 164 -23.11 31.22 -1.25
CA PRO A 164 -21.98 32.14 -1.24
C PRO A 164 -20.83 31.63 -2.10
N PHE A 165 -20.30 32.51 -2.96
CA PHE A 165 -18.88 32.75 -3.28
C PHE A 165 -18.77 33.38 -4.68
N LYS A 166 -18.92 34.70 -4.74
CA LYS A 166 -18.46 35.54 -5.85
C LYS A 166 -17.33 36.42 -5.31
N PHE A 167 -16.11 36.20 -5.80
CA PHE A 167 -15.00 37.14 -5.64
C PHE A 167 -15.26 38.36 -6.53
N MET A 168 -15.46 39.53 -5.92
CA MET A 168 -15.37 40.83 -6.59
C MET A 168 -13.96 41.41 -6.39
N LYS A 169 -13.53 42.14 -7.42
CA LYS A 169 -12.18 42.63 -7.66
C LYS A 169 -12.25 44.14 -7.68
N ASP A 170 -11.72 44.81 -6.67
CA ASP A 170 -11.53 46.27 -6.68
C ASP A 170 -10.08 46.62 -7.05
N PRO A 171 -9.84 47.64 -7.90
CA PRO A 171 -8.51 48.07 -8.30
C PRO A 171 -8.03 49.32 -7.55
N GLY A 172 -6.73 49.35 -7.25
CA GLY A 172 -5.92 50.57 -7.36
C GLY A 172 -5.42 51.24 -6.09
N VAL A 173 -4.19 50.90 -5.65
CA VAL A 173 -3.15 51.84 -5.17
C VAL A 173 -1.77 51.18 -5.38
N PRO A 174 -0.77 51.83 -6.03
CA PRO A 174 0.57 51.26 -6.23
C PRO A 174 1.58 51.86 -5.24
N SER A 175 2.51 51.04 -4.71
CA SER A 175 3.91 51.45 -4.43
C SER A 175 4.71 50.34 -3.73
N GLY A 176 5.98 50.21 -4.12
CA GLY A 176 7.04 49.74 -3.23
C GLY A 176 7.50 48.29 -3.41
N PHE A 177 8.53 48.11 -4.24
CA PHE A 177 9.46 46.97 -4.19
C PHE A 177 9.82 46.61 -2.74
N ARG A 178 9.55 45.38 -2.31
CA ARG A 178 10.19 44.78 -1.12
C ARG A 178 10.91 43.50 -1.49
N SER A 179 12.21 43.56 -1.20
CA SER A 179 13.21 42.50 -1.23
C SER A 179 12.72 41.21 -0.53
N SER A 180 13.05 40.08 -1.14
CA SER A 180 12.89 38.73 -0.62
C SER A 180 13.66 38.54 0.69
N GLN A 181 12.97 38.31 1.80
CA GLN A 181 13.57 37.70 2.98
C GLN A 181 13.58 36.17 2.83
N PRO A 182 14.66 35.48 3.23
CA PRO A 182 14.71 34.03 3.20
C PRO A 182 13.81 33.45 4.29
N PHE A 183 13.31 32.25 4.01
CA PHE A 183 12.47 31.40 4.85
C PHE A 183 12.71 31.56 6.36
N LYS A 184 11.65 31.93 7.09
CA LYS A 184 11.57 31.75 8.54
C LYS A 184 11.74 30.26 8.83
N ALA A 185 12.81 29.90 9.54
CA ALA A 185 12.98 28.56 10.07
C ALA A 185 11.77 28.22 10.95
N VAL A 186 10.99 27.23 10.54
CA VAL A 186 9.99 26.60 11.39
C VAL A 186 10.78 25.73 12.36
N HIS A 187 10.92 26.18 13.61
CA HIS A 187 11.38 25.30 14.68
C HIS A 187 10.38 24.14 14.79
N PHE A 188 10.83 22.93 14.48
CA PHE A 188 10.22 21.72 15.01
C PHE A 188 10.51 21.68 16.50
N GLY A 189 9.74 22.46 17.26
CA GLY A 189 9.66 22.32 18.70
C GLY A 189 9.07 20.95 19.00
N ILE A 190 9.91 20.10 19.58
CA ILE A 190 9.50 18.88 20.25
C ILE A 190 8.67 19.33 21.47
N ASP A 191 7.37 19.51 21.26
CA ASP A 191 6.34 19.47 22.30
C ASP A 191 5.51 18.20 22.05
N LEU A 192 6.16 17.06 22.22
CA LEU A 192 5.55 15.75 22.40
C LEU A 192 5.56 15.45 23.90
N THR A 193 4.89 16.30 24.65
CA THR A 193 4.54 16.08 26.07
C THR A 193 3.26 16.85 26.32
N THR A 194 2.30 16.25 27.03
CA THR A 194 0.99 16.80 27.44
C THR A 194 -0.22 16.47 26.55
N LYS A 195 -0.36 15.19 26.20
CA LYS A 195 -1.50 14.36 26.64
C LYS A 195 -1.12 12.90 26.38
N ASP A 196 -0.03 12.52 27.03
CA ASP A 196 0.34 11.13 27.16
C ASP A 196 -0.69 10.51 28.10
N ASN A 197 -1.61 9.73 27.54
CA ASN A 197 -2.05 8.57 28.28
C ASN A 197 -0.79 7.71 28.41
N GLU A 198 -0.13 7.85 29.55
CA GLU A 198 0.99 7.06 30.01
C GLU A 198 0.71 5.58 29.74
N TRP A 199 1.25 5.07 28.64
CA TRP A 199 1.57 3.67 28.52
C TRP A 199 3.07 3.64 28.45
N GLU A 200 3.66 3.45 29.63
CA GLU A 200 5.08 3.20 29.79
C GLU A 200 5.55 2.22 28.72
N GLU A 201 6.44 2.67 27.83
CA GLU A 201 7.40 1.82 27.15
C GLU A 201 8.41 1.34 28.21
N GLY A 202 7.92 0.47 29.09
CA GLY A 202 8.68 -0.38 29.99
C GLY A 202 8.49 -1.81 29.53
N SER A 203 9.58 -2.54 29.39
CA SER A 203 9.59 -3.97 29.14
C SER A 203 8.85 -4.73 30.26
N SER A 204 7.53 -4.84 30.16
CA SER A 204 6.72 -5.77 30.95
C SER A 204 5.74 -6.42 30.00
N LYS A 205 5.85 -7.74 29.87
CA LYS A 205 4.85 -8.59 29.20
C LYS A 205 3.46 -8.12 29.61
N GLN A 206 2.71 -7.51 28.69
CA GLN A 206 1.28 -7.33 28.90
C GLN A 206 0.70 -8.70 29.19
N ALA A 207 -0.02 -8.79 30.31
CA ALA A 207 -0.86 -9.93 30.66
C ALA A 207 -1.58 -10.39 29.39
N SER A 208 -1.42 -11.67 29.02
CA SER A 208 -2.15 -12.21 27.87
C SER A 208 -3.64 -12.04 28.13
N PHE A 209 -4.46 -11.93 27.07
CA PHE A 209 -5.91 -11.87 27.21
C PHE A 209 -6.49 -13.00 28.07
N CYS A 210 -5.76 -14.11 28.22
CA CYS A 210 -6.11 -15.21 29.10
C CYS A 210 -6.07 -14.90 30.61
N GLU A 211 -5.40 -13.84 31.08
CA GLU A 211 -5.32 -13.53 32.52
C GLU A 211 -6.61 -12.90 33.07
N VAL A 212 -7.50 -12.41 32.20
CA VAL A 212 -8.84 -11.94 32.58
C VAL A 212 -9.89 -12.87 31.98
N LEU A 213 -10.10 -14.03 32.62
CA LEU A 213 -11.23 -14.91 32.33
C LEU A 213 -12.54 -14.18 32.65
N THR A 214 -13.09 -13.44 31.68
CA THR A 214 -14.49 -13.03 31.81
C THR A 214 -15.37 -14.26 31.52
N PRO A 215 -16.26 -14.65 32.44
CA PRO A 215 -16.96 -15.94 32.39
C PRO A 215 -17.93 -16.09 31.21
N ASN A 216 -18.08 -15.07 30.37
CA ASN A 216 -19.08 -15.00 29.31
C ASN A 216 -18.49 -15.02 27.89
N ILE A 217 -17.17 -15.22 27.72
CA ILE A 217 -16.57 -15.31 26.38
C ILE A 217 -16.64 -16.73 25.86
N HIS A 218 -17.05 -16.87 24.61
CA HIS A 218 -17.04 -18.15 23.91
C HIS A 218 -15.60 -18.64 23.67
N PRO A 219 -15.27 -19.93 23.94
CA PRO A 219 -13.91 -20.46 23.80
C PRO A 219 -13.30 -20.25 22.40
N SER A 220 -14.11 -20.23 21.34
CA SER A 220 -13.62 -19.98 19.98
C SER A 220 -12.98 -18.59 19.80
N PHE A 221 -13.49 -17.55 20.48
CA PHE A 221 -12.93 -16.20 20.43
C PHE A 221 -11.69 -16.06 21.32
N LEU A 222 -11.61 -16.80 22.43
CA LEU A 222 -10.40 -16.89 23.25
C LEU A 222 -9.25 -17.51 22.47
N VAL A 223 -9.50 -18.65 21.80
CA VAL A 223 -8.51 -19.32 20.95
C VAL A 223 -8.09 -18.42 19.79
N PHE A 224 -9.04 -17.74 19.15
CA PHE A 224 -8.74 -16.76 18.10
C PHE A 224 -7.81 -15.64 18.58
N SER A 225 -8.15 -15.00 19.70
CA SER A 225 -7.38 -13.89 20.25
C SER A 225 -5.96 -14.34 20.65
N SER A 226 -5.84 -15.52 21.27
CA SER A 226 -4.53 -16.12 21.59
C SER A 226 -3.70 -16.44 20.34
N ARG A 227 -4.32 -16.93 19.26
CA ARG A 227 -3.62 -17.18 17.98
C ARG A 227 -3.15 -15.89 17.30
N CYS A 228 -3.90 -14.80 17.46
CA CYS A 228 -3.53 -13.47 17.02
C CYS A 228 -2.35 -12.91 17.83
N GLU A 229 -2.39 -12.99 19.16
CA GLU A 229 -1.31 -12.55 20.06
C GLU A 229 0.00 -13.30 19.82
N THR A 230 -0.08 -14.62 19.65
CA THR A 230 1.08 -15.49 19.35
C THR A 230 1.62 -15.32 17.92
N LYS A 231 1.02 -14.43 17.11
CA LYS A 231 1.37 -14.16 15.71
C LYS A 231 1.36 -15.42 14.83
N HIS A 232 0.53 -16.40 15.18
CA HIS A 232 0.32 -17.56 14.32
C HIS A 232 -0.48 -17.19 13.07
N ILE A 233 -1.40 -16.24 13.21
CA ILE A 233 -2.19 -15.67 12.12
C ILE A 233 -1.61 -14.29 11.78
N VAL A 234 -0.94 -14.18 10.63
CA VAL A 234 -0.33 -12.93 10.17
C VAL A 234 -1.07 -12.39 8.95
N GLY A 235 -1.36 -11.09 8.96
CA GLY A 235 -2.05 -10.40 7.86
C GLY A 235 -3.55 -10.24 8.09
N VAL A 236 -4.09 -9.12 7.61
CA VAL A 236 -5.50 -8.73 7.84
C VAL A 236 -6.46 -9.76 7.25
N ASP A 237 -6.13 -10.32 6.08
CA ASP A 237 -6.99 -11.27 5.37
C ASP A 237 -7.13 -12.58 6.17
N ALA A 238 -6.02 -13.08 6.71
CA ALA A 238 -6.02 -14.29 7.53
C ALA A 238 -6.76 -14.09 8.86
N VAL A 239 -6.63 -12.91 9.48
CA VAL A 239 -7.40 -12.54 10.68
C VAL A 239 -8.90 -12.53 10.39
N CYS A 240 -9.33 -11.98 9.26
CA CYS A 240 -10.74 -11.99 8.86
C CYS A 240 -11.28 -13.41 8.62
N VAL A 241 -10.53 -14.26 7.92
CA VAL A 241 -10.93 -15.66 7.68
C VAL A 241 -11.01 -16.46 8.99
N ALA A 242 -10.03 -16.30 9.87
CA ALA A 242 -10.04 -16.94 11.18
C ALA A 242 -11.18 -16.43 12.07
N PHE A 243 -11.50 -15.13 12.01
CA PHE A 243 -12.66 -14.59 12.71
C PHE A 243 -13.97 -15.22 12.23
N VAL A 244 -14.15 -15.39 10.91
CA VAL A 244 -15.33 -16.07 10.35
C VAL A 244 -15.41 -17.51 10.87
N GLN A 245 -14.30 -18.24 10.90
CA GLN A 245 -14.26 -19.61 11.44
C GLN A 245 -14.63 -19.67 12.93
N SER A 246 -14.12 -18.75 13.75
CA SER A 246 -14.48 -18.67 15.17
C SER A 246 -15.93 -18.25 15.38
N PHE A 247 -16.47 -17.38 14.51
CA PHE A 247 -17.86 -16.97 14.55
C PHE A 247 -18.81 -18.13 14.18
N LYS A 248 -18.43 -18.96 13.20
CA LYS A 248 -19.15 -20.20 12.88
C LYS A 248 -19.20 -21.16 14.07
N GLN A 249 -18.09 -21.36 14.77
CA GLN A 249 -18.09 -22.17 16.00
C GLN A 249 -19.01 -21.57 17.07
N PHE A 250 -18.98 -20.25 17.24
CA PHE A 250 -19.90 -19.55 18.15
C PHE A 250 -21.38 -19.75 17.76
N LEU A 251 -21.72 -19.70 16.46
CA LEU A 251 -23.07 -19.97 15.98
C LEU A 251 -23.52 -21.43 16.18
N SER A 252 -22.58 -22.38 16.18
CA SER A 252 -22.88 -23.80 16.45
C SER A 252 -23.36 -23.98 17.89
N ASP A 253 -22.67 -23.34 18.84
CA ASP A 253 -22.88 -23.50 20.27
C ASP A 253 -23.94 -22.52 20.83
N TYR A 254 -24.35 -21.51 20.06
CA TYR A 254 -25.38 -20.55 20.43
C TYR A 254 -26.75 -21.23 20.60
N VAL A 255 -27.46 -20.96 21.69
CA VAL A 255 -28.81 -21.47 21.96
C VAL A 255 -29.70 -20.29 22.33
N VAL A 256 -30.86 -20.17 21.68
CA VAL A 256 -31.78 -19.05 21.93
C VAL A 256 -32.51 -19.26 23.27
N PRO A 257 -32.50 -18.30 24.20
CA PRO A 257 -33.29 -18.38 25.42
C PRO A 257 -34.80 -18.42 25.11
N PRO A 258 -35.61 -19.20 25.86
CA PRO A 258 -37.05 -19.23 25.66
C PRO A 258 -37.64 -17.82 25.85
N ASN A 259 -38.53 -17.41 24.93
CA ASN A 259 -39.21 -16.10 24.86
C ASN A 259 -38.40 -14.91 24.28
N GLN A 260 -37.26 -15.15 23.63
CA GLN A 260 -36.53 -14.09 22.92
C GLN A 260 -36.50 -14.30 21.42
N VAL A 261 -36.46 -13.19 20.68
CA VAL A 261 -36.26 -13.20 19.23
C VAL A 261 -34.76 -13.42 18.97
N MET A 262 -34.43 -14.38 18.10
CA MET A 262 -33.05 -14.75 17.77
C MET A 262 -32.20 -13.54 17.37
N SER A 263 -32.72 -12.62 16.55
CA SER A 263 -31.98 -11.45 16.05
C SER A 263 -31.48 -10.54 17.18
N ARG A 264 -32.33 -10.26 18.18
CA ARG A 264 -32.02 -9.34 19.29
C ARG A 264 -31.01 -9.95 20.27
N ASP A 265 -31.23 -11.21 20.64
CA ASP A 265 -30.34 -11.91 21.58
C ASP A 265 -28.97 -12.18 20.94
N LEU A 266 -28.95 -12.53 19.65
CA LEU A 266 -27.70 -12.75 18.92
C LEU A 266 -26.92 -11.44 18.78
N GLU A 267 -27.57 -10.31 18.46
CA GLU A 267 -26.88 -9.02 18.39
C GLU A 267 -26.27 -8.64 19.75
N GLN A 268 -27.00 -8.86 20.85
CA GLN A 268 -26.51 -8.60 22.20
C GLN A 268 -25.34 -9.50 22.57
N SER A 269 -25.45 -10.80 22.29
CA SER A 269 -24.39 -11.79 22.54
C SER A 269 -23.13 -11.47 21.74
N VAL A 270 -23.28 -11.17 20.44
CA VAL A 270 -22.15 -10.77 19.57
C VAL A 270 -21.52 -9.48 20.07
N ARG A 271 -22.32 -8.50 20.51
CA ARG A 271 -21.79 -7.26 21.10
C ARG A 271 -20.96 -7.52 22.35
N GLN A 272 -21.38 -8.44 23.21
CA GLN A 272 -20.59 -8.84 24.39
C GLN A 272 -19.25 -9.47 23.98
N GLN A 273 -19.25 -10.41 23.03
CA GLN A 273 -18.02 -11.02 22.53
C GLN A 273 -17.05 -9.98 21.92
N LEU A 274 -17.58 -9.06 21.11
CA LEU A 274 -16.79 -8.00 20.48
C LEU A 274 -16.23 -6.99 21.49
N ASN A 275 -17.01 -6.62 22.51
CA ASN A 275 -16.56 -5.72 23.57
C ASN A 275 -15.43 -6.35 24.39
N CYS A 276 -15.52 -7.66 24.64
CA CYS A 276 -14.45 -8.40 25.31
C CYS A 276 -13.15 -8.37 24.49
N MET A 277 -13.21 -8.67 23.19
CA MET A 277 -12.03 -8.64 22.32
C MET A 277 -11.41 -7.25 22.12
N THR A 278 -12.19 -6.18 22.32
CA THR A 278 -11.71 -4.79 22.19
C THR A 278 -11.29 -4.18 23.53
N GLU A 279 -11.27 -4.97 24.62
CA GLU A 279 -11.09 -4.47 25.99
C GLU A 279 -11.98 -3.25 26.27
N ASN A 280 -13.29 -3.39 25.98
CA ASN A 280 -14.29 -2.33 26.11
C ASN A 280 -13.96 -1.04 25.32
N GLY A 281 -13.39 -1.21 24.12
CA GLY A 281 -13.11 -0.11 23.20
C GLY A 281 -11.74 0.55 23.40
N LYS A 282 -10.88 -0.01 24.26
CA LYS A 282 -9.48 0.41 24.37
C LYS A 282 -8.70 0.16 23.08
N HIS A 283 -9.07 -0.89 22.34
CA HIS A 283 -8.41 -1.25 21.09
C HIS A 283 -9.38 -1.30 19.90
N SER A 284 -8.93 -0.72 18.79
CA SER A 284 -9.64 -0.75 17.52
C SER A 284 -9.43 -2.10 16.80
N PHE A 285 -10.49 -2.63 16.20
CA PHE A 285 -10.34 -3.73 15.24
C PHE A 285 -9.59 -3.27 13.98
N PRO A 286 -8.90 -4.18 13.27
CA PRO A 286 -8.46 -3.92 11.90
C PRO A 286 -9.62 -3.39 11.06
N LEU A 287 -9.38 -2.35 10.27
CA LEU A 287 -10.46 -1.63 9.56
C LEU A 287 -11.32 -2.56 8.67
N MET A 288 -10.70 -3.55 8.03
CA MET A 288 -11.39 -4.58 7.24
C MET A 288 -12.30 -5.47 8.12
N LEU A 289 -11.81 -5.91 9.28
CA LEU A 289 -12.59 -6.68 10.24
C LEU A 289 -13.76 -5.83 10.80
N GLY A 290 -13.51 -4.54 11.05
CA GLY A 290 -14.56 -3.59 11.41
C GLY A 290 -15.67 -3.48 10.37
N ASN A 291 -15.33 -3.53 9.07
CA ASN A 291 -16.33 -3.56 8.00
C ASN A 291 -17.10 -4.88 7.96
N LEU A 292 -16.42 -6.02 8.11
CA LEU A 292 -17.07 -7.34 8.21
C LEU A 292 -18.06 -7.38 9.38
N ILE A 293 -17.66 -6.92 10.56
CA ILE A 293 -18.53 -6.86 11.74
C ILE A 293 -19.76 -5.97 11.49
N LYS A 294 -19.60 -4.84 10.80
CA LYS A 294 -20.73 -3.97 10.43
C LYS A 294 -21.71 -4.66 9.49
N GLN A 295 -21.20 -5.39 8.49
CA GLN A 295 -22.04 -6.15 7.56
C GLN A 295 -22.75 -7.30 8.27
N LEU A 296 -22.02 -8.05 9.08
CA LEU A 296 -22.59 -9.13 9.89
C LEU A 296 -23.71 -8.65 10.81
N LYS A 297 -23.55 -7.49 11.47
CA LYS A 297 -24.63 -6.88 12.26
C LYS A 297 -25.85 -6.51 11.40
N LYS A 298 -25.65 -6.00 10.19
CA LYS A 298 -26.74 -5.68 9.24
C LYS A 298 -27.53 -6.95 8.90
N GLU A 299 -26.85 -8.05 8.58
CA GLU A 299 -27.50 -9.34 8.28
C GLU A 299 -28.28 -9.86 9.48
N ILE A 300 -27.70 -9.82 10.69
CA ILE A 300 -28.39 -10.25 11.93
C ILE A 300 -29.65 -9.42 12.18
N SER A 301 -29.60 -8.10 11.92
CA SER A 301 -30.76 -7.22 12.05
C SER A 301 -31.82 -7.40 10.96
N GLN A 302 -31.46 -7.98 9.80
CA GLN A 302 -32.38 -8.23 8.68
C GLN A 302 -33.10 -9.59 8.78
N LEU A 303 -32.69 -10.45 9.72
CA LEU A 303 -33.37 -11.73 9.96
C LEU A 303 -34.83 -11.50 10.38
N PRO A 304 -35.80 -12.20 9.75
CA PRO A 304 -37.21 -12.04 10.10
C PRO A 304 -37.50 -12.58 11.50
N ASP A 305 -38.35 -11.89 12.26
CA ASP A 305 -38.69 -12.25 13.65
C ASP A 305 -39.35 -13.63 13.78
N SER A 306 -39.89 -14.18 12.70
CA SER A 306 -40.57 -15.49 12.65
C SER A 306 -39.67 -16.67 12.27
N ILE A 307 -38.37 -16.46 12.09
CA ILE A 307 -37.46 -17.52 11.63
C ILE A 307 -37.20 -18.55 12.73
N SER A 308 -37.14 -19.84 12.35
CA SER A 308 -36.68 -20.87 13.27
C SER A 308 -35.18 -20.72 13.56
N GLU A 309 -34.73 -21.15 14.73
CA GLU A 309 -33.31 -21.07 15.11
C GLU A 309 -32.40 -21.76 14.09
N GLN A 310 -32.83 -22.91 13.56
CA GLN A 310 -32.07 -23.70 12.59
C GLN A 310 -31.95 -22.97 11.25
N GLU A 311 -33.06 -22.44 10.72
CA GLU A 311 -33.04 -21.68 9.46
C GLU A 311 -32.22 -20.39 9.60
N GLY A 312 -32.32 -19.70 10.74
CA GLY A 312 -31.53 -18.50 11.00
C GLY A 312 -30.03 -18.78 11.08
N LYS A 313 -29.65 -19.89 11.73
CA LYS A 313 -28.25 -20.35 11.76
C LYS A 313 -27.76 -20.69 10.35
N GLU A 314 -28.50 -21.52 9.62
CA GLU A 314 -28.15 -21.96 8.27
C GLU A 314 -27.98 -20.78 7.31
N HIS A 315 -28.88 -19.79 7.38
CA HIS A 315 -28.76 -18.56 6.61
C HIS A 315 -27.45 -17.81 6.89
N LEU A 316 -27.09 -17.65 8.18
CA LEU A 316 -25.83 -17.00 8.57
C LEU A 316 -24.60 -17.83 8.14
N TYR A 317 -24.66 -19.17 8.21
CA TYR A 317 -23.57 -20.02 7.72
C TYR A 317 -23.34 -19.83 6.21
N CYS A 318 -24.41 -19.91 5.42
CA CYS A 318 -24.37 -19.71 3.98
C CYS A 318 -23.81 -18.32 3.65
N TRP A 319 -24.29 -17.27 4.31
CA TRP A 319 -23.78 -15.91 4.10
C TRP A 319 -22.29 -15.79 4.44
N LEU A 320 -21.82 -16.41 5.54
CA LEU A 320 -20.40 -16.39 5.92
C LEU A 320 -19.51 -17.13 4.92
N ASP A 321 -19.98 -18.27 4.37
CA ASP A 321 -19.27 -19.00 3.33
C ASP A 321 -19.20 -18.21 2.02
N ASP A 322 -20.33 -17.66 1.58
CA ASP A 322 -20.40 -16.80 0.40
C ASP A 322 -19.49 -15.57 0.57
N PHE A 323 -19.49 -14.95 1.76
CA PHE A 323 -18.64 -13.82 2.06
C PHE A 323 -17.15 -14.16 1.89
N VAL A 324 -16.71 -15.31 2.42
CA VAL A 324 -15.31 -15.74 2.32
C VAL A 324 -14.94 -16.09 0.88
N GLN A 325 -15.79 -16.85 0.19
CA GLN A 325 -15.55 -17.26 -1.19
C GLN A 325 -15.47 -16.07 -2.14
N GLN A 326 -16.43 -15.14 -2.05
CA GLN A 326 -16.49 -13.98 -2.95
C GLN A 326 -15.38 -12.96 -2.67
N ASN A 327 -15.18 -12.57 -1.41
CA ASN A 327 -14.28 -11.46 -1.07
C ASN A 327 -12.81 -11.87 -0.97
N PHE A 328 -12.49 -13.15 -0.81
CA PHE A 328 -11.09 -13.60 -0.71
C PHE A 328 -10.68 -14.45 -1.91
N GLU A 329 -11.34 -15.57 -2.19
CA GLU A 329 -10.90 -16.49 -3.24
C GLU A 329 -11.14 -15.93 -4.65
N LEU A 330 -12.39 -15.64 -4.99
CA LEU A 330 -12.76 -15.13 -6.32
C LEU A 330 -12.16 -13.74 -6.57
N ALA A 331 -12.15 -12.89 -5.53
CA ALA A 331 -11.52 -11.58 -5.63
C ALA A 331 -10.02 -11.68 -5.94
N LEU A 332 -9.29 -12.59 -5.27
CA LEU A 332 -7.86 -12.78 -5.50
C LEU A 332 -7.58 -13.31 -6.91
N GLN A 333 -8.38 -14.25 -7.41
CA GLN A 333 -8.27 -14.75 -8.79
C GLN A 333 -8.47 -13.61 -9.82
N ALA A 334 -9.48 -12.77 -9.62
CA ALA A 334 -9.76 -11.63 -10.49
C ALA A 334 -8.61 -10.61 -10.47
N ILE A 335 -8.14 -10.22 -9.27
CA ILE A 335 -7.00 -9.31 -9.08
C ILE A 335 -5.75 -9.85 -9.78
N SER A 336 -5.44 -11.14 -9.58
CA SER A 336 -4.32 -11.82 -10.24
C SER A 336 -4.42 -11.69 -11.76
N SER A 337 -5.59 -12.00 -12.35
CA SER A 337 -5.80 -11.88 -13.80
C SER A 337 -5.57 -10.46 -14.36
N PHE A 338 -5.89 -9.41 -13.59
CA PHE A 338 -5.67 -8.03 -13.99
C PHE A 338 -4.20 -7.63 -13.87
N CYS A 339 -3.52 -8.05 -12.80
CA CYS A 339 -2.09 -7.85 -12.60
C CYS A 339 -1.26 -8.54 -13.70
N LEU A 340 -1.57 -9.80 -14.03
CA LEU A 340 -0.87 -10.57 -15.06
C LEU A 340 -0.89 -9.87 -16.43
N LYS A 341 -2.03 -9.28 -16.80
CA LYS A 341 -2.15 -8.48 -18.04
C LYS A 341 -1.22 -7.26 -18.07
N LYS A 342 -0.91 -6.67 -16.91
CA LYS A 342 0.01 -5.52 -16.78
C LYS A 342 1.47 -5.95 -16.65
N MET A 343 1.73 -7.10 -16.03
CA MET A 343 3.08 -7.62 -15.80
C MET A 343 3.76 -8.17 -17.06
N LYS A 344 3.05 -8.41 -18.17
CA LYS A 344 3.61 -8.98 -19.41
C LYS A 344 4.88 -8.31 -19.94
N ASN A 345 5.04 -7.00 -19.74
CA ASN A 345 6.19 -6.23 -20.23
C ASN A 345 7.15 -5.83 -19.10
N THR A 346 6.95 -6.34 -17.88
CA THR A 346 7.71 -5.95 -16.69
C THR A 346 8.86 -6.93 -16.49
N VAL A 347 10.10 -6.44 -16.61
CA VAL A 347 11.30 -7.27 -16.37
C VAL A 347 11.68 -7.23 -14.89
N PHE A 348 11.72 -6.05 -14.27
CA PHE A 348 12.06 -5.89 -12.86
C PHE A 348 10.86 -5.38 -12.06
N LEU A 349 10.41 -6.21 -11.11
CA LEU A 349 9.29 -5.93 -10.22
C LEU A 349 9.81 -5.65 -8.82
N LEU A 350 9.40 -4.54 -8.20
CA LEU A 350 9.70 -4.25 -6.80
C LEU A 350 8.49 -4.52 -5.91
N THR A 351 8.72 -5.19 -4.79
CA THR A 351 7.75 -5.41 -3.72
C THR A 351 8.35 -5.01 -2.37
N TYR A 352 7.48 -4.75 -1.40
CA TYR A 352 7.87 -4.42 -0.02
C TYR A 352 7.27 -5.39 0.97
N SER A 353 8.09 -5.86 1.91
CA SER A 353 7.72 -6.81 2.96
C SER A 353 7.07 -8.08 2.35
N TRP A 354 6.29 -8.80 3.15
CA TRP A 354 5.45 -9.89 2.69
C TRP A 354 3.98 -9.48 2.68
N CYS A 355 3.32 -9.75 1.55
CA CYS A 355 1.88 -9.64 1.41
C CYS A 355 1.34 -10.88 0.70
N PRO A 356 0.35 -11.60 1.28
CA PRO A 356 -0.21 -12.81 0.68
C PRO A 356 -0.79 -12.60 -0.73
N VAL A 357 -1.44 -11.46 -0.96
CA VAL A 357 -2.03 -11.10 -2.26
C VAL A 357 -0.93 -10.93 -3.31
N VAL A 358 0.15 -10.23 -2.95
CA VAL A 358 1.30 -9.99 -3.86
C VAL A 358 2.07 -11.28 -4.12
N GLU A 359 2.31 -12.09 -3.09
CA GLU A 359 2.91 -13.42 -3.22
C GLU A 359 2.11 -14.25 -4.24
N ARG A 360 0.78 -14.34 -4.07
CA ARG A 360 -0.07 -15.09 -4.99
C ARG A 360 0.05 -14.60 -6.43
N ILE A 361 0.03 -13.28 -6.65
CA ILE A 361 0.18 -12.68 -7.99
C ILE A 361 1.52 -13.07 -8.62
N ILE A 362 2.61 -13.04 -7.85
CA ILE A 362 3.95 -13.42 -8.32
C ILE A 362 3.99 -14.92 -8.67
N LEU A 363 3.36 -15.78 -7.86
CA LEU A 363 3.28 -17.21 -8.13
C LEU A 363 2.46 -17.52 -9.39
N ASP A 364 1.31 -16.87 -9.54
CA ASP A 364 0.47 -17.02 -10.74
C ASP A 364 1.22 -16.51 -11.99
N ALA A 365 2.00 -15.42 -11.87
CA ALA A 365 2.83 -14.89 -12.96
C ALA A 365 3.93 -15.87 -13.39
N HIS A 366 4.53 -16.56 -12.42
CA HIS A 366 5.50 -17.61 -12.70
C HIS A 366 4.86 -18.82 -13.38
N ASN A 367 3.66 -19.23 -12.95
CA ASN A 367 2.90 -20.32 -13.57
C ASN A 367 2.52 -20.01 -15.03
N ASP A 368 2.21 -18.73 -15.33
CA ASP A 368 1.97 -18.21 -16.69
C ASP A 368 3.26 -18.04 -17.54
N LYS A 369 4.42 -18.50 -17.02
CA LYS A 369 5.74 -18.46 -17.68
C LYS A 369 6.22 -17.04 -18.01
N LEU A 370 5.82 -16.05 -17.22
CA LEU A 370 6.38 -14.70 -17.35
C LEU A 370 7.81 -14.68 -16.82
N LEU A 371 8.70 -14.02 -17.58
CA LEU A 371 10.10 -13.84 -17.21
C LEU A 371 10.24 -12.48 -16.53
N PHE A 372 10.48 -12.49 -15.22
CA PHE A 372 10.68 -11.28 -14.43
C PHE A 372 11.63 -11.59 -13.26
N HIS A 373 12.24 -10.54 -12.73
CA HIS A 373 13.11 -10.56 -11.55
C HIS A 373 12.45 -9.72 -10.44
N VAL A 374 12.39 -10.27 -9.23
CA VAL A 374 11.71 -9.63 -8.09
C VAL A 374 12.70 -9.02 -7.12
N HIS A 375 12.62 -7.71 -6.91
CA HIS A 375 13.31 -7.02 -5.82
C HIS A 375 12.39 -6.98 -4.60
N VAL A 376 12.78 -7.67 -3.53
CA VAL A 376 12.07 -7.69 -2.25
C VAL A 376 12.80 -6.75 -1.29
N LEU A 377 12.14 -5.63 -0.97
CA LEU A 377 12.59 -4.71 0.07
C LEU A 377 11.97 -5.07 1.42
N ASP A 378 12.72 -4.93 2.51
CA ASP A 378 12.26 -5.23 3.86
C ASP A 378 12.51 -4.08 4.84
N SER A 379 11.79 -4.09 5.96
CA SER A 379 11.99 -3.18 7.07
C SER A 379 13.05 -3.73 8.03
N PRO A 380 13.88 -2.88 8.68
CA PRO A 380 14.78 -3.34 9.74
C PRO A 380 14.04 -3.76 11.03
N ILE A 381 12.75 -3.42 11.16
CA ILE A 381 11.95 -3.73 12.37
C ILE A 381 11.29 -5.10 12.24
N GLU A 382 10.71 -5.39 11.09
CA GLU A 382 9.98 -6.63 10.81
C GLU A 382 10.56 -7.26 9.54
N TYR A 383 11.16 -8.44 9.67
CA TYR A 383 11.78 -9.14 8.54
C TYR A 383 10.81 -10.07 7.81
N LYS A 384 9.60 -9.57 7.52
CA LYS A 384 8.55 -10.36 6.89
C LYS A 384 8.91 -10.70 5.44
N GLY A 385 9.66 -9.83 4.76
CA GLY A 385 10.15 -10.08 3.40
C GLY A 385 10.98 -11.36 3.27
N LYS A 386 11.64 -11.82 4.34
CA LYS A 386 12.39 -13.11 4.33
C LYS A 386 11.50 -14.31 4.02
N GLN A 387 10.25 -14.31 4.49
CA GLN A 387 9.29 -15.37 4.18
C GLN A 387 8.98 -15.40 2.69
N LEU A 388 8.74 -14.24 2.08
CA LEU A 388 8.50 -14.14 0.64
C LEU A 388 9.70 -14.65 -0.15
N VAL A 389 10.91 -14.20 0.19
CA VAL A 389 12.15 -14.65 -0.48
C VAL A 389 12.29 -16.17 -0.38
N LYS A 390 12.02 -16.77 0.79
CA LYS A 390 12.03 -18.22 0.95
C LYS A 390 11.09 -18.92 -0.05
N THR A 391 9.83 -18.48 -0.16
CA THR A 391 8.87 -19.05 -1.13
C THR A 391 9.36 -18.88 -2.57
N LEU A 392 9.93 -17.72 -2.91
CA LEU A 392 10.43 -17.45 -4.27
C LEU A 392 11.64 -18.32 -4.62
N CYS A 393 12.57 -18.52 -3.68
CA CYS A 393 13.74 -19.38 -3.85
C CYS A 393 13.34 -20.85 -4.02
N GLU A 394 12.39 -21.36 -3.24
CA GLU A 394 11.88 -22.74 -3.36
C GLU A 394 11.32 -23.03 -4.77
N ARG A 395 10.73 -22.01 -5.41
CA ARG A 395 10.18 -22.10 -6.78
C ARG A 395 11.15 -21.64 -7.87
N LYS A 396 12.41 -21.38 -7.52
CA LYS A 396 13.47 -20.94 -8.46
C LYS A 396 13.12 -19.65 -9.22
N ILE A 397 12.37 -18.75 -8.59
CA ILE A 397 12.08 -17.43 -9.15
C ILE A 397 13.27 -16.51 -8.84
N PRO A 398 13.85 -15.82 -9.85
CA PRO A 398 14.98 -14.94 -9.63
C PRO A 398 14.55 -13.74 -8.78
N CYS A 399 15.21 -13.57 -7.63
CA CYS A 399 14.91 -12.50 -6.69
C CYS A 399 16.18 -11.87 -6.11
N SER A 400 16.06 -10.63 -5.69
CA SER A 400 17.07 -9.89 -4.93
C SER A 400 16.45 -9.35 -3.66
N TYR A 401 17.13 -9.52 -2.54
CA TYR A 401 16.69 -9.02 -1.24
C TYR A 401 17.49 -7.77 -0.87
N GLY A 402 16.82 -6.77 -0.30
CA GLY A 402 17.44 -5.55 0.18
C GLY A 402 16.65 -4.93 1.33
N MET A 403 17.28 -4.00 2.03
CA MET A 403 16.62 -3.21 3.08
C MET A 403 15.98 -1.96 2.47
N LEU A 404 14.99 -1.37 3.16
CA LEU A 404 14.33 -0.13 2.74
C LEU A 404 15.33 1.00 2.39
N SER A 405 16.49 1.06 3.05
CA SER A 405 17.57 2.00 2.76
C SER A 405 18.13 1.88 1.33
N SER A 406 18.04 0.70 0.70
CA SER A 406 18.52 0.43 -0.66
C SER A 406 17.53 0.84 -1.76
N VAL A 407 16.35 1.36 -1.39
CA VAL A 407 15.29 1.74 -2.35
C VAL A 407 15.80 2.66 -3.46
N GLY A 408 16.63 3.66 -3.14
CA GLY A 408 17.13 4.61 -4.14
C GLY A 408 18.08 4.00 -5.18
N TYR A 409 18.77 2.92 -4.82
CA TYR A 409 19.65 2.18 -5.75
C TYR A 409 18.80 1.26 -6.64
N LEU A 410 17.97 0.42 -6.03
CA LEU A 410 17.17 -0.58 -6.74
C LEU A 410 16.08 0.05 -7.62
N MET A 411 15.53 1.19 -7.23
CA MET A 411 14.48 1.87 -7.99
C MET A 411 14.92 2.22 -9.43
N LYS A 412 16.22 2.43 -9.68
CA LYS A 412 16.73 2.76 -11.02
C LYS A 412 16.56 1.63 -12.04
N GLU A 413 16.52 0.38 -11.58
CA GLU A 413 16.39 -0.81 -12.42
C GLU A 413 14.93 -1.27 -12.55
N CYS A 414 14.08 -0.83 -11.63
CA CYS A 414 12.70 -1.27 -11.52
C CYS A 414 11.81 -0.68 -12.62
N HIS A 415 10.89 -1.50 -13.13
CA HIS A 415 9.92 -1.10 -14.14
C HIS A 415 8.53 -0.85 -13.55
N MET A 416 8.26 -1.48 -12.40
CA MET A 416 6.95 -1.48 -11.75
C MET A 416 7.11 -1.78 -10.27
N VAL A 417 6.32 -1.11 -9.44
CA VAL A 417 6.20 -1.42 -8.01
C VAL A 417 4.83 -2.06 -7.77
N LEU A 418 4.80 -3.23 -7.14
CA LEU A 418 3.59 -3.92 -6.72
C LEU A 418 3.56 -4.02 -5.20
N LEU A 419 2.53 -3.44 -4.57
CA LEU A 419 2.40 -3.37 -3.12
C LEU A 419 1.06 -3.95 -2.68
N GLY A 420 1.02 -4.47 -1.47
CA GLY A 420 -0.21 -4.80 -0.77
C GLY A 420 -0.71 -3.64 0.07
N CYS A 421 -1.95 -3.74 0.55
CA CYS A 421 -2.47 -2.84 1.56
C CYS A 421 -3.31 -3.56 2.60
N SER A 422 -3.52 -2.87 3.72
CA SER A 422 -4.44 -3.26 4.78
C SER A 422 -5.83 -2.67 4.61
N ALA A 423 -5.92 -1.41 4.16
CA ALA A 423 -7.18 -0.72 3.92
C ALA A 423 -7.02 0.41 2.90
N ILE A 424 -8.11 0.79 2.24
CA ILE A 424 -8.19 1.93 1.33
C ILE A 424 -9.25 2.88 1.87
N LEU A 425 -8.86 4.12 2.13
CA LEU A 425 -9.71 5.17 2.68
C LEU A 425 -10.56 5.82 1.58
N SER A 426 -11.64 6.49 1.96
CA SER A 426 -12.57 7.11 1.00
C SER A 426 -11.95 8.29 0.24
N ASN A 427 -10.91 8.94 0.77
CA ASN A 427 -10.12 9.93 0.03
C ASN A 427 -9.10 9.32 -0.95
N GLY A 428 -9.07 7.99 -1.10
CA GLY A 428 -8.12 7.27 -1.95
C GLY A 428 -6.76 7.03 -1.31
N PHE A 429 -6.56 7.45 -0.05
CA PHE A 429 -5.33 7.14 0.69
C PHE A 429 -5.31 5.67 1.07
N VAL A 430 -4.11 5.11 1.19
CA VAL A 430 -3.95 3.66 1.44
C VAL A 430 -3.25 3.43 2.76
N VAL A 431 -3.81 2.58 3.59
CA VAL A 431 -3.21 2.12 4.84
C VAL A 431 -2.38 0.88 4.55
N ALA A 432 -1.07 0.97 4.76
CA ALA A 432 -0.10 -0.09 4.48
C ALA A 432 0.94 -0.21 5.61
N GLU A 433 1.87 -1.15 5.47
CA GLU A 433 2.96 -1.32 6.43
C GLU A 433 3.90 -0.10 6.42
N ARG A 434 4.46 0.26 7.57
CA ARG A 434 5.41 1.36 7.69
C ARG A 434 6.60 1.18 6.74
N GLY A 435 6.91 2.21 5.95
CA GLY A 435 7.96 2.21 4.92
C GLY A 435 7.42 2.19 3.48
N THR A 436 6.16 1.78 3.28
CA THR A 436 5.46 1.80 2.00
C THR A 436 5.40 3.21 1.39
N SER A 437 5.18 4.24 2.22
CA SER A 437 5.12 5.65 1.80
C SER A 437 6.43 6.13 1.18
N GLN A 438 7.57 5.68 1.73
CA GLN A 438 8.90 6.01 1.22
C GLN A 438 9.14 5.38 -0.15
N ILE A 439 8.74 4.11 -0.31
CA ILE A 439 8.85 3.41 -1.60
C ILE A 439 7.99 4.09 -2.65
N ALA A 440 6.73 4.41 -2.31
CA ALA A 440 5.82 5.09 -3.22
C ALA A 440 6.33 6.48 -3.62
N LEU A 441 6.93 7.23 -2.68
CA LEU A 441 7.54 8.53 -2.94
C LEU A 441 8.73 8.44 -3.91
N VAL A 442 9.67 7.51 -3.66
CA VAL A 442 10.85 7.32 -4.49
C VAL A 442 10.50 6.78 -5.89
N ALA A 443 9.50 5.90 -5.97
CA ALA A 443 8.96 5.41 -7.24
C ALA A 443 8.29 6.52 -8.05
N SER A 444 7.45 7.34 -7.40
CA SER A 444 6.80 8.49 -8.03
C SER A 444 7.83 9.50 -8.55
N ALA A 445 8.86 9.81 -7.76
CA ALA A 445 9.97 10.66 -8.18
C ALA A 445 10.77 10.08 -9.38
N SER A 446 10.83 8.76 -9.49
CA SER A 446 11.50 8.04 -10.58
C SER A 446 10.60 7.76 -11.80
N ASN A 447 9.35 8.25 -11.78
CA ASN A 447 8.32 7.97 -12.81
C ASN A 447 8.01 6.48 -13.00
N ILE A 448 8.12 5.68 -11.94
CA ILE A 448 7.80 4.25 -11.96
C ILE A 448 6.37 4.05 -11.42
N PRO A 449 5.53 3.26 -12.12
CA PRO A 449 4.16 3.06 -11.71
C PRO A 449 4.07 2.26 -10.40
N VAL A 450 3.32 2.79 -9.45
CA VAL A 450 3.01 2.15 -8.17
C VAL A 450 1.61 1.54 -8.25
N MET A 451 1.54 0.22 -8.23
CA MET A 451 0.29 -0.53 -8.25
C MET A 451 0.03 -1.18 -6.89
N ILE A 452 -1.18 -0.97 -6.37
CA ILE A 452 -1.60 -1.55 -5.09
C ILE A 452 -2.66 -2.59 -5.35
N ALA A 453 -2.39 -3.84 -4.99
CA ALA A 453 -3.35 -4.93 -5.10
C ALA A 453 -4.18 -5.03 -3.81
N ALA A 454 -5.51 -4.93 -3.95
CA ALA A 454 -6.41 -4.91 -2.82
C ALA A 454 -7.81 -5.42 -3.20
N GLN A 455 -8.40 -6.24 -2.35
CA GLN A 455 -9.79 -6.65 -2.48
C GLN A 455 -10.74 -5.49 -2.12
N THR A 456 -11.94 -5.45 -2.69
CA THR A 456 -12.90 -4.36 -2.40
C THR A 456 -13.39 -4.35 -0.95
N CYS A 457 -13.28 -5.46 -0.21
CA CYS A 457 -13.59 -5.52 1.23
C CYS A 457 -12.64 -4.67 2.09
N LYS A 458 -11.48 -4.28 1.57
CA LYS A 458 -10.52 -3.37 2.24
C LYS A 458 -10.89 -1.89 2.10
N PHE A 459 -11.92 -1.53 1.35
CA PHE A 459 -12.36 -0.15 1.22
C PHE A 459 -13.15 0.26 2.47
N VAL A 460 -12.80 1.39 3.06
CA VAL A 460 -13.36 1.87 4.32
C VAL A 460 -13.90 3.28 4.10
N ASP A 461 -15.13 3.50 4.54
CA ASP A 461 -15.73 4.84 4.56
C ASP A 461 -15.21 5.66 5.76
N ARG A 462 -13.91 5.95 5.71
CA ARG A 462 -13.20 6.80 6.66
C ARG A 462 -12.20 7.65 5.88
N VAL A 463 -12.08 8.91 6.25
CA VAL A 463 -11.07 9.83 5.71
C VAL A 463 -10.05 10.14 6.80
N GLN A 464 -8.76 10.02 6.47
CA GLN A 464 -7.66 10.45 7.32
C GLN A 464 -6.60 11.11 6.46
N SER A 465 -6.15 12.30 6.87
CA SER A 465 -5.10 13.06 6.17
C SER A 465 -3.72 12.85 6.77
N PHE A 466 -3.64 12.60 8.09
CA PHE A 466 -2.38 12.47 8.83
C PHE A 466 -2.30 11.13 9.57
N SER A 467 -1.09 10.57 9.66
CA SER A 467 -0.81 9.25 10.25
C SER A 467 -0.94 9.18 11.77
N HIS A 468 -1.11 10.32 12.47
CA HIS A 468 -1.12 10.38 13.93
C HIS A 468 -2.20 9.47 14.57
N GLY A 469 -3.28 9.14 13.84
CA GLY A 469 -4.34 8.25 14.34
C GLY A 469 -4.21 6.76 13.98
N ILE A 470 -3.17 6.32 13.24
CA ILE A 470 -2.97 4.88 12.90
C ILE A 470 -1.62 4.35 13.39
N HIS A 471 -0.96 5.09 14.29
CA HIS A 471 0.00 4.44 15.18
C HIS A 471 -0.69 3.54 16.23
N GLU A 472 -2.03 3.47 16.21
CA GLU A 472 -2.81 2.50 16.97
C GLU A 472 -2.34 1.08 16.63
N VAL A 473 -1.62 0.51 17.58
CA VAL A 473 -1.29 -0.91 17.63
C VAL A 473 -2.61 -1.63 17.82
N ASN A 474 -3.14 -2.23 16.76
CA ASN A 474 -4.30 -3.13 16.89
C ASN A 474 -3.84 -4.32 17.75
N ASN A 475 -4.50 -4.60 18.89
CA ASN A 475 -4.12 -5.72 19.76
C ASN A 475 -4.02 -7.07 19.03
N LEU A 476 -4.85 -7.26 18.00
CA LEU A 476 -4.88 -8.51 17.24
C LEU A 476 -3.69 -8.70 16.29
N MET A 477 -2.98 -7.63 15.90
CA MET A 477 -1.91 -7.73 14.90
C MET A 477 -0.57 -7.20 15.40
N GLY A 478 -0.57 -6.23 16.32
CA GLY A 478 0.66 -5.57 16.77
C GLY A 478 1.36 -4.72 15.70
N GLU A 479 0.85 -4.70 14.46
CA GLU A 479 1.52 -4.10 13.31
C GLU A 479 1.33 -2.60 13.26
N ARG A 480 2.44 -1.86 13.17
CA ARG A 480 2.42 -0.42 12.95
C ARG A 480 2.16 -0.12 11.47
N LYS A 481 1.06 0.57 11.20
CA LYS A 481 0.65 0.95 9.84
C LYS A 481 0.90 2.43 9.59
N GLU A 482 0.96 2.79 8.33
CA GLU A 482 1.03 4.18 7.90
C GLU A 482 0.02 4.45 6.79
N VAL A 483 -0.22 5.73 6.53
CA VAL A 483 -1.11 6.20 5.47
C VAL A 483 -0.27 6.71 4.31
N VAL A 484 -0.45 6.12 3.14
CA VAL A 484 0.17 6.52 1.87
C VAL A 484 -0.80 7.44 1.12
N ALA A 485 -0.33 8.61 0.71
CA ALA A 485 -1.13 9.57 -0.03
C ALA A 485 -1.54 9.02 -1.41
N ALA A 486 -2.77 9.33 -1.83
CA ALA A 486 -3.33 8.92 -3.11
C ALA A 486 -2.47 9.36 -4.31
N ASP A 487 -1.83 10.52 -4.23
CA ASP A 487 -1.03 11.10 -5.31
C ASP A 487 0.24 10.30 -5.65
N LEU A 488 0.71 9.47 -4.71
CA LEU A 488 1.87 8.58 -4.92
C LEU A 488 1.49 7.27 -5.60
N ILE A 489 0.19 7.00 -5.73
CA ILE A 489 -0.33 5.70 -6.18
C ILE A 489 -0.84 5.85 -7.60
N THR A 490 -0.30 5.05 -8.52
CA THR A 490 -0.70 5.11 -9.93
C THR A 490 -2.05 4.42 -10.16
N ALA A 491 -2.26 3.25 -9.56
CA ALA A 491 -3.51 2.51 -9.70
C ALA A 491 -3.75 1.52 -8.54
N LEU A 492 -5.03 1.36 -8.21
CA LEU A 492 -5.56 0.31 -7.36
C LEU A 492 -6.03 -0.85 -8.25
N VAL A 493 -5.55 -2.07 -8.00
CA VAL A 493 -6.02 -3.28 -8.66
C VAL A 493 -7.00 -3.99 -7.74
N THR A 494 -8.27 -3.96 -8.14
CA THR A 494 -9.35 -4.69 -7.45
C THR A 494 -9.96 -5.73 -8.38
N GLU A 495 -10.79 -6.60 -7.83
CA GLU A 495 -11.56 -7.61 -8.55
C GLU A 495 -12.58 -7.01 -9.53
N LEU A 496 -12.96 -5.74 -9.34
CA LEU A 496 -13.86 -5.04 -10.26
C LEU A 496 -13.12 -4.62 -11.53
N ARG A 497 -12.00 -3.90 -11.37
CA ARG A 497 -11.12 -3.40 -12.43
C ARG A 497 -9.90 -2.72 -11.84
N ILE A 498 -8.97 -2.32 -12.71
CA ILE A 498 -7.91 -1.37 -12.36
C ILE A 498 -8.51 0.04 -12.27
N LEU A 499 -8.44 0.66 -11.10
CA LEU A 499 -9.07 1.93 -10.76
C LEU A 499 -8.02 2.97 -10.34
N PRO A 500 -8.21 4.27 -10.63
CA PRO A 500 -7.44 5.31 -9.96
C PRO A 500 -7.85 5.43 -8.48
N PRO A 501 -6.95 5.86 -7.58
CA PRO A 501 -7.25 6.03 -6.15
C PRO A 501 -8.47 6.92 -5.85
N SER A 502 -8.72 7.94 -6.68
CA SER A 502 -9.88 8.83 -6.57
C SER A 502 -11.24 8.13 -6.76
N SER A 503 -11.25 6.88 -7.23
CA SER A 503 -12.48 6.08 -7.40
C SER A 503 -12.98 5.46 -6.10
N ALA A 504 -12.25 5.56 -4.99
CA ALA A 504 -12.60 4.87 -3.74
C ALA A 504 -14.04 5.13 -3.26
N PRO A 505 -14.58 6.36 -3.29
CA PRO A 505 -15.99 6.61 -2.94
C PRO A 505 -16.98 5.91 -3.88
N ALA A 506 -16.65 5.82 -5.17
CA ALA A 506 -17.51 5.17 -6.15
C ALA A 506 -17.58 3.65 -5.93
N VAL A 507 -16.45 3.04 -5.53
CA VAL A 507 -16.40 1.62 -5.14
C VAL A 507 -17.23 1.39 -3.88
N LEU A 508 -17.07 2.23 -2.85
CA LEU A 508 -17.85 2.14 -1.61
C LEU A 508 -19.36 2.24 -1.89
N LYS A 509 -19.77 3.21 -2.71
CA LYS A 509 -21.16 3.36 -3.12
C LYS A 509 -21.67 2.14 -3.92
N ALA A 510 -20.86 1.60 -4.82
CA ALA A 510 -21.24 0.38 -5.55
C ALA A 510 -21.41 -0.83 -4.62
N LYS A 511 -20.57 -0.96 -3.59
CA LYS A 511 -20.73 -2.02 -2.58
C LYS A 511 -21.99 -1.83 -1.74
N GLN A 512 -22.30 -0.60 -1.33
CA GLN A 512 -23.53 -0.31 -0.58
C GLN A 512 -24.77 -0.71 -1.40
N LEU A 513 -24.81 -0.32 -2.68
CA LEU A 513 -25.91 -0.70 -3.57
C LEU A 513 -26.02 -2.22 -3.76
N ALA A 514 -24.90 -2.93 -3.84
CA ALA A 514 -24.91 -4.39 -3.95
C ALA A 514 -25.38 -5.11 -2.67
N THR A 515 -25.32 -4.46 -1.51
CA THR A 515 -25.88 -4.99 -0.25
C THR A 515 -27.32 -4.58 0.01
N ASP A 516 -27.88 -3.69 -0.83
CA ASP A 516 -29.27 -3.24 -0.74
C ASP A 516 -30.15 -3.88 -1.83
N SER A 517 -29.52 -4.40 -2.91
CA SER A 517 -30.13 -5.24 -3.93
C SER A 517 -30.19 -6.70 -3.48
#